data_AF-A0A418GML5-F1
#
_entry.id   AF-A0A418GML5-F1
#
_cell.length_a   1.000
_cell.length_b   1.000
_cell.length_c   1.000
_cell.angle_alpha   90.00
_cell.angle_beta   90.00
_cell.angle_gamma   90.00
#
_symmetry.space_group_name_H-M   'P 1'
#
loop_
_entity.id
_entity.type
_entity.pdbx_description
1 polymer ?
#
loop_
_entity_poly.entity_id
_entity_poly.type
_entity_poly.pdbx_seq_one_letter_code
_entity_poly.pdbx_strand_id
1 'polypeptide(L)'
;AFELIGERTVKKRRVYCGLLSGAEWLEEPKRIPGEHIPLIPVYGRRSFVDNQERIEGHAAKAMDAQRLENLMVSMIADNATQAGGDGIPIVDVDFIPGPLMNHWAERNKKRPAVLPMTSKKDKNGTVISEAQVAGWTPPTQMPPALAGLLQYTGTAIQQITGASQLENMPSNVATDTVDSIFNRMDTQSYIYMDNMAKSMRRAGVVWLSMAREVYGSDTPMRIVNEDGSDDVALMTGEVVDRQTGQVIALNDLSQGNYEVTVDVGQSFATRRDATVKSLLSMLALIPPGTPKHDLVSSMILDNMDGEGMDDLKEYNRNQLLLSGVIKPRTPEEQQMVEQAKQQQASQPDPAMVAAQGQLLAGQAELQKAQNEQAAIQVKAFQAQTDAQVAAANVVKILASADSQQKSDIREALKLLGQFQQQQGDNARADAELVLKSQAQGHAQRMDISSILQKSTQQQPQQ
;
A
#
# COMPACT_ATOMS: atom_id res chain seq x y z
N ALA A 1 -12.26 -13.50 -51.75
CA ALA A 1 -13.58 -14.14 -51.85
C ALA A 1 -13.59 -15.30 -50.87
N PHE A 2 -14.57 -15.35 -49.97
CA PHE A 2 -14.68 -16.45 -49.00
C PHE A 2 -15.26 -17.68 -49.71
N GLU A 3 -14.55 -18.81 -49.69
CA GLU A 3 -15.01 -20.08 -50.24
C GLU A 3 -15.70 -20.89 -49.12
N LEU A 4 -16.92 -21.36 -49.35
CA LEU A 4 -17.71 -22.08 -48.37
C LEU A 4 -17.22 -23.54 -48.26
N ILE A 5 -16.43 -23.84 -47.23
CA ILE A 5 -15.81 -25.18 -47.03
C ILE A 5 -16.80 -26.19 -46.42
N GLY A 6 -17.84 -25.71 -45.71
CA GLY A 6 -18.89 -26.57 -45.15
C GLY A 6 -19.81 -25.85 -44.18
N GLU A 7 -20.97 -26.43 -43.93
CA GLU A 7 -21.97 -25.91 -43.00
C GLU A 7 -22.07 -26.79 -41.75
N ARG A 8 -22.23 -26.15 -40.59
CA ARG A 8 -22.50 -26.82 -39.32
C ARG A 8 -23.72 -26.21 -38.66
N THR A 9 -24.66 -27.06 -38.25
CA THR A 9 -25.81 -26.65 -37.44
C THR A 9 -25.35 -26.37 -36.00
N VAL A 10 -25.61 -25.16 -35.51
CA VAL A 10 -25.28 -24.73 -34.14
C VAL A 10 -26.57 -24.39 -33.42
N LYS A 11 -26.76 -24.94 -32.21
CA LYS A 11 -27.88 -24.58 -31.34
C LYS A 11 -27.58 -23.25 -30.65
N LYS A 12 -28.41 -22.23 -30.88
CA LYS A 12 -28.34 -20.93 -30.20
C LYS A 12 -29.61 -20.67 -29.40
N ARG A 13 -29.47 -20.04 -28.23
CA ARG A 13 -30.60 -19.61 -27.41
C ARG A 13 -31.07 -18.23 -27.89
N ARG A 14 -32.38 -17.99 -27.84
CA ARG A 14 -32.99 -16.70 -28.17
C ARG A 14 -33.92 -16.30 -27.05
N VAL A 15 -33.91 -15.03 -26.69
CA VAL A 15 -34.75 -14.50 -25.62
C VAL A 15 -35.86 -13.64 -26.23
N TYR A 16 -37.06 -13.79 -25.68
CA TYR A 16 -38.24 -13.05 -26.07
C TYR A 16 -38.77 -12.32 -24.84
N CYS A 17 -39.13 -11.05 -25.01
CA CYS A 17 -39.70 -10.22 -23.96
C CYS A 17 -41.10 -9.79 -24.40
N GLY A 18 -42.09 -9.97 -23.52
CA GLY A 18 -43.47 -9.56 -23.73
C GLY A 18 -44.04 -8.96 -22.46
N LEU A 19 -45.07 -8.14 -22.59
CA LEU A 19 -45.74 -7.48 -21.48
C LEU A 19 -47.06 -8.20 -21.19
N LEU A 20 -47.21 -8.74 -19.99
CA LEU A 20 -48.41 -9.44 -19.54
C LEU A 20 -49.08 -8.65 -18.41
N SER A 21 -50.32 -8.23 -18.61
CA SER A 21 -51.22 -7.94 -17.49
C SER A 21 -51.75 -9.29 -17.01
N GLY A 22 -51.86 -9.58 -15.70
CA GLY A 22 -52.07 -10.94 -15.18
C GLY A 22 -53.23 -11.80 -15.76
N ALA A 23 -54.08 -11.24 -16.64
CA ALA A 23 -55.05 -11.94 -17.47
C ALA A 23 -54.75 -11.99 -18.99
N GLU A 24 -54.06 -11.00 -19.59
CA GLU A 24 -53.86 -10.89 -21.05
C GLU A 24 -52.50 -10.29 -21.46
N TRP A 25 -52.03 -10.64 -22.66
CA TRP A 25 -50.83 -10.06 -23.25
C TRP A 25 -51.14 -8.66 -23.78
N LEU A 26 -50.49 -7.66 -23.20
CA LEU A 26 -50.52 -6.29 -23.69
C LEU A 26 -49.55 -6.11 -24.86
N GLU A 27 -48.42 -6.82 -24.81
CA GLU A 27 -47.46 -6.89 -25.92
C GLU A 27 -46.99 -8.33 -26.05
N GLU A 28 -47.21 -8.93 -27.22
CA GLU A 28 -46.76 -10.29 -27.51
C GLU A 28 -45.22 -10.40 -27.42
N PRO A 29 -44.69 -11.57 -27.04
CA PRO A 29 -43.25 -11.75 -26.88
C PRO A 29 -42.45 -11.43 -28.15
N LYS A 30 -41.73 -10.32 -28.13
CA LYS A 30 -40.81 -9.90 -29.20
C LYS A 30 -39.39 -10.36 -28.89
N ARG A 31 -38.65 -10.76 -29.93
CA ARG A 31 -37.25 -11.15 -29.79
C ARG A 31 -36.44 -9.92 -29.36
N ILE A 32 -35.70 -10.06 -28.26
CA ILE A 32 -34.69 -9.08 -27.86
C ILE A 32 -33.32 -9.49 -28.41
N PRO A 33 -32.41 -8.53 -28.64
CA PRO A 33 -31.03 -8.87 -29.01
C PRO A 33 -30.37 -9.68 -27.91
N GLY A 34 -29.48 -10.60 -28.28
CA GLY A 34 -28.70 -11.42 -27.36
C GLY A 34 -29.34 -12.76 -26.97
N GLU A 35 -28.56 -13.55 -26.22
CA GLU A 35 -28.90 -14.94 -25.88
C GLU A 35 -29.34 -15.14 -24.41
N HIS A 36 -29.24 -14.07 -23.61
CA HIS A 36 -29.46 -14.09 -22.16
C HIS A 36 -30.49 -13.04 -21.72
N ILE A 37 -31.17 -13.31 -20.60
CA ILE A 37 -32.15 -12.38 -20.02
C ILE A 37 -31.42 -11.15 -19.46
N PRO A 38 -31.79 -9.91 -19.84
CA PRO A 38 -31.12 -8.68 -19.43
C PRO A 38 -31.41 -8.21 -17.99
N LEU A 39 -32.04 -9.05 -17.18
CA LEU A 39 -32.33 -8.75 -15.78
C LEU A 39 -31.35 -9.54 -14.92
N ILE A 40 -30.38 -8.83 -14.36
CA ILE A 40 -29.39 -9.41 -13.47
C ILE A 40 -29.73 -9.03 -12.02
N PRO A 41 -30.27 -9.96 -11.22
CA PRO A 41 -30.47 -9.71 -9.80
C PRO A 41 -29.12 -9.69 -9.08
N VAL A 42 -28.95 -8.70 -8.19
CA VAL A 42 -27.83 -8.66 -7.25
C VAL A 42 -28.31 -9.20 -5.92
N TYR A 43 -27.71 -10.29 -5.47
CA TYR A 43 -28.09 -10.93 -4.21
C TYR A 43 -27.17 -10.50 -3.07
N GLY A 44 -27.77 -10.32 -1.89
CA GLY A 44 -27.04 -10.13 -0.64
C GLY A 44 -26.41 -11.44 -0.17
N ARG A 45 -27.08 -12.15 0.73
CA ARG A 45 -26.76 -13.54 1.03
C ARG A 45 -27.82 -14.46 0.42
N ARG A 46 -27.38 -15.35 -0.46
CA ARG A 46 -28.22 -16.34 -1.13
C ARG A 46 -27.90 -17.73 -0.60
N SER A 47 -28.92 -18.49 -0.22
CA SER A 47 -28.78 -19.88 0.22
C SER A 47 -29.93 -20.71 -0.32
N PHE A 48 -29.68 -22.00 -0.53
CA PHE A 48 -30.70 -22.97 -0.87
C PHE A 48 -30.89 -23.91 0.30
N VAL A 49 -32.11 -23.92 0.84
CA VAL A 49 -32.53 -24.82 1.91
C VAL A 49 -33.79 -25.51 1.41
N ASP A 50 -33.82 -26.84 1.41
CA ASP A 50 -34.97 -27.63 0.94
C ASP A 50 -35.42 -27.30 -0.50
N ASN A 51 -34.45 -27.08 -1.41
CA ASN A 51 -34.69 -26.60 -2.79
C ASN A 51 -35.44 -25.26 -2.90
N GLN A 52 -35.65 -24.54 -1.79
CA GLN A 52 -36.15 -23.18 -1.80
C GLN A 52 -35.01 -22.19 -1.71
N GLU A 53 -35.03 -21.22 -2.60
CA GLU A 53 -34.11 -20.10 -2.58
C GLU A 53 -34.49 -19.15 -1.44
N ARG A 54 -33.57 -18.93 -0.50
CA ARG A 54 -33.69 -17.94 0.56
C ARG A 54 -32.64 -16.86 0.35
N ILE A 55 -33.11 -15.62 0.27
CA ILE A 55 -32.29 -14.43 0.12
C ILE A 55 -32.46 -13.62 1.40
N GLU A 56 -31.37 -13.31 2.07
CA GLU A 56 -31.36 -12.48 3.28
C GLU A 56 -30.38 -11.31 3.13
N GLY A 57 -30.76 -10.16 3.69
CA GLY A 57 -29.87 -9.00 3.84
C GLY A 57 -29.25 -8.94 5.23
N HIS A 58 -28.25 -8.08 5.41
CA HIS A 58 -27.51 -7.93 6.68
C HIS A 58 -28.43 -7.62 7.86
N ALA A 59 -29.35 -6.67 7.66
CA ALA A 59 -30.29 -6.21 8.68
C ALA A 59 -31.37 -7.25 9.05
N ALA A 60 -31.56 -8.30 8.25
CA ALA A 60 -32.68 -9.23 8.46
C ALA A 60 -32.64 -9.92 9.83
N LYS A 61 -31.43 -10.24 10.31
CA LYS A 61 -31.21 -10.87 11.62
C LYS A 61 -31.32 -9.89 12.78
N ALA A 62 -31.08 -8.60 12.54
CA ALA A 62 -31.17 -7.56 13.56
C ALA A 62 -32.62 -7.10 13.82
N MET A 63 -33.53 -7.34 12.88
CA MET A 63 -34.94 -6.91 13.01
C MET A 63 -35.64 -7.44 14.26
N ASP A 64 -35.32 -8.66 14.70
CA ASP A 64 -35.96 -9.25 15.89
C ASP A 64 -35.52 -8.55 17.18
N ALA A 65 -34.21 -8.34 17.35
CA ALA A 65 -33.66 -7.59 18.47
C ALA A 65 -34.18 -6.15 18.50
N GLN A 66 -34.31 -5.51 17.33
CA GLN A 66 -34.86 -4.16 17.21
C GLN A 66 -36.35 -4.10 17.58
N ARG A 67 -37.16 -5.10 17.22
CA ARG A 67 -38.58 -5.19 17.66
C ARG A 67 -38.69 -5.33 19.16
N LEU A 68 -37.81 -6.12 19.77
CA LEU A 68 -37.75 -6.29 21.22
C LEU A 68 -37.35 -4.98 21.92
N GLU A 69 -36.36 -4.26 21.39
CA GLU A 69 -35.96 -2.95 21.90
C GLU A 69 -37.13 -1.94 21.83
N ASN A 70 -37.82 -1.87 20.69
CA ASN A 70 -38.99 -1.00 20.51
C ASN A 70 -40.10 -1.30 21.54
N LEU A 71 -40.32 -2.57 21.86
CA LEU A 71 -41.26 -2.98 22.89
C LEU A 71 -40.80 -2.52 24.28
N MET A 72 -39.52 -2.71 24.61
CA MET A 72 -38.96 -2.31 25.91
C MET A 72 -39.03 -0.80 26.12
N VAL A 73 -38.69 0.00 25.10
CA VAL A 73 -38.82 1.46 25.14
C VAL A 73 -40.28 1.86 25.37
N SER A 74 -41.22 1.17 24.73
CA SER A 74 -42.66 1.40 24.94
C SER A 74 -43.10 1.05 26.38
N MET A 75 -42.59 -0.04 26.95
CA MET A 75 -42.87 -0.43 28.34
C MET A 75 -42.27 0.56 29.36
N ILE A 76 -41.08 1.10 29.09
CA ILE A 76 -40.47 2.14 29.92
C ILE A 76 -41.32 3.42 29.85
N ALA A 77 -41.76 3.79 28.66
CA ALA A 77 -42.63 4.95 28.49
C ALA A 77 -43.96 4.77 29.24
N ASP A 78 -44.61 3.61 29.13
CA ASP A 78 -45.83 3.30 29.88
C ASP A 78 -45.61 3.35 31.40
N ASN A 79 -44.56 2.70 31.90
CA ASN A 79 -44.18 2.74 33.31
C ASN A 79 -43.97 4.20 33.80
N ALA A 80 -43.23 5.01 33.03
CA ALA A 80 -43.02 6.42 33.35
C ALA A 80 -44.33 7.24 33.36
N THR A 81 -45.31 6.89 32.52
CA THR A 81 -46.64 7.53 32.57
C THR A 81 -47.47 7.09 33.77
N GLN A 82 -47.34 5.83 34.20
CA GLN A 82 -48.03 5.27 35.37
C GLN A 82 -47.41 5.74 36.71
N ALA A 83 -46.15 6.15 36.70
CA ALA A 83 -45.44 6.72 37.86
C ALA A 83 -46.10 7.97 38.45
N GLY A 84 -47.12 8.55 37.78
CA GLY A 84 -47.98 9.58 38.38
C GLY A 84 -48.75 9.14 39.65
N GLY A 85 -48.79 7.83 39.94
CA GLY A 85 -49.37 7.24 41.16
C GLY A 85 -48.36 6.93 42.28
N ASP A 86 -47.10 7.30 42.10
CA ASP A 86 -46.03 6.98 43.04
C ASP A 86 -45.99 7.94 44.23
N GLY A 87 -45.62 7.40 45.41
CA GLY A 87 -45.54 8.22 46.62
C GLY A 87 -46.88 8.84 47.00
N ILE A 88 -47.96 8.08 46.84
CA ILE A 88 -49.26 8.39 47.44
C ILE A 88 -49.24 7.83 48.87
N PRO A 89 -49.44 8.66 49.90
CA PRO A 89 -49.48 8.20 51.27
C PRO A 89 -50.74 7.37 51.52
N ILE A 90 -50.57 6.20 52.14
CA ILE A 90 -51.65 5.34 52.62
C ILE A 90 -52.01 5.83 54.01
N VAL A 91 -53.26 6.26 54.18
CA VAL A 91 -53.81 6.72 55.48
C VAL A 91 -55.16 6.06 55.74
N ASP A 92 -55.52 6.00 57.01
CA ASP A 92 -56.82 5.50 57.45
C ASP A 92 -57.93 6.51 57.10
N VAL A 93 -59.09 6.01 56.68
CA VAL A 93 -60.23 6.78 56.14
C VAL A 93 -60.80 7.73 57.20
N ASP A 94 -60.73 7.35 58.47
CA ASP A 94 -61.13 8.18 59.61
C ASP A 94 -60.23 9.41 59.84
N PHE A 95 -58.99 9.38 59.33
CA PHE A 95 -58.00 10.44 59.51
C PHE A 95 -57.99 11.47 58.37
N ILE A 96 -58.89 11.34 57.39
CA ILE A 96 -59.02 12.29 56.28
C ILE A 96 -60.21 13.22 56.57
N PRO A 97 -60.02 14.36 57.26
CA PRO A 97 -61.03 15.40 57.25
C PRO A 97 -61.19 15.92 55.80
N GLY A 98 -62.44 16.12 55.37
CA GLY A 98 -62.83 16.44 53.99
C GLY A 98 -61.97 17.45 53.19
N PRO A 99 -61.32 18.47 53.78
CA PRO A 99 -60.40 19.34 53.05
C PRO A 99 -59.13 18.65 52.53
N LEU A 100 -58.60 17.64 53.24
CA LEU A 100 -57.35 16.96 52.88
C LEU A 100 -57.50 16.13 51.58
N MET A 101 -58.68 15.52 51.38
CA MET A 101 -59.00 14.75 50.18
C MET A 101 -58.94 15.62 48.92
N ASN A 102 -59.45 16.86 49.00
CA ASN A 102 -59.42 17.80 47.88
C ASN A 102 -57.98 18.24 47.57
N HIS A 103 -57.15 18.48 48.58
CA HIS A 103 -55.73 18.83 48.39
C HIS A 103 -54.90 17.68 47.80
N TRP A 104 -55.25 16.42 48.08
CA TRP A 104 -54.64 15.26 47.44
C TRP A 104 -55.12 15.03 46.01
N ALA A 105 -56.42 15.13 45.77
CA ALA A 105 -56.98 15.04 44.42
C ALA A 105 -56.41 16.11 43.47
N GLU A 106 -56.13 17.31 44.00
CA GLU A 106 -55.55 18.42 43.25
C GLU A 106 -54.01 18.45 43.27
N ARG A 107 -53.33 17.47 43.88
CA ARG A 107 -51.86 17.46 44.06
C ARG A 107 -51.11 17.62 42.73
N ASN A 108 -51.59 16.96 41.68
CA ASN A 108 -50.99 17.03 40.34
C ASN A 108 -51.22 18.39 39.64
N LYS A 109 -52.16 19.21 40.12
CA LYS A 109 -52.60 20.45 39.46
C LYS A 109 -52.22 21.74 40.22
N LYS A 110 -52.34 21.76 41.55
CA LYS A 110 -52.09 22.96 42.38
C LYS A 110 -50.86 22.87 43.29
N ARG A 111 -50.28 21.67 43.46
CA ARG A 111 -49.06 21.42 44.27
C ARG A 111 -49.03 22.21 45.60
N PRO A 112 -49.97 21.95 46.54
CA PRO A 112 -50.02 22.67 47.82
C PRO A 112 -48.72 22.45 48.63
N ALA A 113 -48.25 23.50 49.31
CA ALA A 113 -46.96 23.50 50.01
C ALA A 113 -46.94 22.61 51.27
N VAL A 114 -48.09 22.32 51.88
CA VAL A 114 -48.22 21.48 53.07
C VAL A 114 -49.55 20.70 53.05
N LEU A 115 -49.56 19.51 53.66
CA LEU A 115 -50.74 18.66 53.80
C LEU A 115 -50.99 18.42 55.30
N PRO A 116 -51.91 19.17 55.93
CA PRO A 116 -52.16 19.05 57.37
C PRO A 116 -52.98 17.79 57.69
N MET A 117 -52.47 16.93 58.58
CA MET A 117 -53.17 15.75 59.08
C MET A 117 -53.60 15.96 60.54
N THR A 118 -54.73 15.37 60.95
CA THR A 118 -55.28 15.55 62.31
C THR A 118 -55.24 14.26 63.10
N SER A 119 -54.67 14.28 64.32
CA SER A 119 -54.63 13.13 65.23
C SER A 119 -56.02 12.78 65.77
N LYS A 120 -56.32 11.48 65.94
CA LYS A 120 -57.60 11.00 66.47
C LYS A 120 -57.68 11.33 67.97
N LYS A 121 -58.62 12.19 68.35
CA LYS A 121 -58.85 12.64 69.73
C LYS A 121 -60.12 12.03 70.30
N ASP A 122 -60.10 11.69 71.58
CA ASP A 122 -61.30 11.28 72.30
C ASP A 122 -62.26 12.48 72.51
N LYS A 123 -63.49 12.23 72.96
CA LYS A 123 -64.48 13.24 73.37
C LYS A 123 -63.94 14.24 74.41
N ASN A 124 -62.88 13.87 75.15
CA ASN A 124 -62.22 14.71 76.15
C ASN A 124 -60.96 15.43 75.64
N GLY A 125 -60.67 15.38 74.33
CA GLY A 125 -59.56 16.11 73.71
C GLY A 125 -58.18 15.47 73.88
N THR A 126 -58.07 14.34 74.57
CA THR A 126 -56.84 13.55 74.69
C THR A 126 -56.54 12.83 73.37
N VAL A 127 -55.29 12.88 72.92
CA VAL A 127 -54.85 12.23 71.67
C VAL A 127 -54.70 10.72 71.93
N ILE A 128 -55.52 9.91 71.26
CA ILE A 128 -55.53 8.43 71.41
C ILE A 128 -54.55 7.80 70.41
N SER A 129 -54.43 8.40 69.22
CA SER A 129 -53.47 8.01 68.20
C SER A 129 -52.94 9.25 67.49
N GLU A 130 -51.62 9.38 67.46
CA GLU A 130 -50.94 10.42 66.69
C GLU A 130 -51.15 10.17 65.18
N ALA A 131 -51.27 11.25 64.42
CA ALA A 131 -51.44 11.19 62.99
C ALA A 131 -50.12 10.78 62.33
N GLN A 132 -50.07 9.58 61.77
CA GLN A 132 -48.91 9.05 61.06
C GLN A 132 -49.34 8.43 59.74
N VAL A 133 -48.54 8.61 58.71
CA VAL A 133 -48.75 7.97 57.41
C VAL A 133 -48.42 6.48 57.57
N ALA A 134 -49.38 5.60 57.28
CA ALA A 134 -49.23 4.16 57.48
C ALA A 134 -48.22 3.53 56.49
N GLY A 135 -47.97 4.20 55.37
CA GLY A 135 -46.98 3.83 54.36
C GLY A 135 -47.12 4.69 53.11
N TRP A 136 -46.22 4.55 52.17
CA TRP A 136 -46.33 5.18 50.85
C TRP A 136 -46.54 4.09 49.81
N THR A 137 -47.30 4.36 48.75
CA THR A 137 -47.28 3.49 47.59
C THR A 137 -45.82 3.37 47.11
N PRO A 138 -45.33 2.15 46.87
CA PRO A 138 -43.99 1.97 46.38
C PRO A 138 -43.87 2.73 45.06
N PRO A 139 -42.74 3.41 44.80
CA PRO A 139 -42.50 3.94 43.47
C PRO A 139 -42.55 2.79 42.46
N THR A 140 -43.09 3.04 41.27
CA THR A 140 -42.97 2.16 40.12
C THR A 140 -41.50 2.03 39.76
N GLN A 141 -40.85 1.02 40.35
CA GLN A 141 -39.47 0.72 40.07
C GLN A 141 -39.39 0.05 38.71
N MET A 142 -38.53 0.57 37.84
CA MET A 142 -38.21 -0.10 36.59
C MET A 142 -37.61 -1.47 36.95
N PRO A 143 -38.17 -2.59 36.45
CA PRO A 143 -37.63 -3.91 36.78
C PRO A 143 -36.16 -3.99 36.34
N PRO A 144 -35.21 -4.37 37.22
CA PRO A 144 -33.79 -4.45 36.87
C PRO A 144 -33.53 -5.46 35.73
N ALA A 145 -34.40 -6.45 35.58
CA ALA A 145 -34.38 -7.38 34.45
C ALA A 145 -34.59 -6.69 33.09
N LEU A 146 -35.41 -5.63 33.03
CA LEU A 146 -35.66 -4.88 31.80
C LEU A 146 -34.44 -4.04 31.40
N ALA A 147 -33.78 -3.41 32.38
CA ALA A 147 -32.54 -2.67 32.15
C ALA A 147 -31.40 -3.60 31.65
N GLY A 148 -31.26 -4.79 32.24
CA GLY A 148 -30.29 -5.79 31.79
C GLY A 148 -30.59 -6.32 30.39
N LEU A 149 -31.87 -6.52 30.06
CA LEU A 149 -32.27 -6.95 28.72
C LEU A 149 -32.06 -5.86 27.67
N LEU A 150 -32.30 -4.58 27.96
CA LEU A 150 -32.06 -3.46 27.04
C LEU A 150 -30.55 -3.36 26.70
N GLN A 151 -29.70 -3.51 27.71
CA GLN A 151 -28.25 -3.57 27.50
C GLN A 151 -27.86 -4.79 26.64
N TYR A 152 -28.44 -5.96 26.91
CA TYR A 152 -28.21 -7.16 26.12
C TYR A 152 -28.65 -6.99 24.66
N THR A 153 -29.85 -6.46 24.40
CA THR A 153 -30.34 -6.22 23.03
C THR A 153 -29.48 -5.20 22.30
N GLY A 154 -29.04 -4.14 22.98
CA GLY A 154 -28.09 -3.17 22.42
C GLY A 154 -26.78 -3.84 21.98
N THR A 155 -26.19 -4.68 22.84
CA THR A 155 -24.98 -5.44 22.47
C THR A 155 -25.22 -6.47 21.37
N ALA A 156 -26.37 -7.14 21.36
CA ALA A 156 -26.72 -8.12 20.34
C ALA A 156 -26.89 -7.45 18.97
N ILE A 157 -27.53 -6.28 18.92
CA ILE A 157 -27.64 -5.48 17.70
C ILE A 157 -26.24 -5.08 17.21
N GLN A 158 -25.38 -4.58 18.10
CA GLN A 158 -24.00 -4.20 17.74
C GLN A 158 -23.17 -5.40 17.23
N GLN A 159 -23.32 -6.58 17.84
CA GLN A 159 -22.64 -7.80 17.40
C GLN A 159 -23.14 -8.32 16.05
N ILE A 160 -24.46 -8.27 15.80
CA ILE A 160 -25.06 -8.71 14.54
C ILE A 160 -24.72 -7.74 13.40
N THR A 161 -24.75 -6.43 13.69
CA THR A 161 -24.47 -5.38 12.72
C THR A 161 -22.98 -5.19 12.45
N GLY A 162 -22.10 -5.67 13.34
CA GLY A 162 -20.65 -5.60 13.19
C GLY A 162 -20.03 -4.26 13.62
N ALA A 163 -20.82 -3.33 14.16
CA ALA A 163 -20.37 -1.98 14.54
C ALA A 163 -19.44 -1.93 15.77
N SER A 164 -19.28 -3.05 16.50
CA SER A 164 -18.59 -3.09 17.79
C SER A 164 -17.06 -2.94 17.75
N GLN A 165 -16.44 -2.85 16.57
CA GLN A 165 -14.98 -2.82 16.42
C GLN A 165 -14.40 -1.40 16.28
N LEU A 166 -15.22 -0.39 15.98
CA LEU A 166 -14.75 0.99 15.75
C LEU A 166 -14.66 1.83 17.04
N GLU A 167 -15.54 1.61 18.03
CA GLU A 167 -15.59 2.43 19.24
C GLU A 167 -14.46 2.17 20.24
N ASN A 168 -13.76 1.04 20.13
CA ASN A 168 -12.64 0.67 21.01
C ASN A 168 -11.29 0.73 20.30
N MET A 169 -11.08 1.72 19.42
CA MET A 169 -9.76 1.91 18.80
C MET A 169 -8.87 2.76 19.72
N PRO A 170 -7.80 2.21 20.31
CA PRO A 170 -6.85 3.00 21.09
C PRO A 170 -6.22 4.06 20.19
N SER A 171 -6.01 5.28 20.67
CA SER A 171 -5.39 6.36 19.89
C SER A 171 -3.92 6.11 19.52
N ASN A 172 -3.33 4.98 19.95
CA ASN A 172 -1.92 4.61 19.78
C ASN A 172 -1.68 3.33 18.96
N VAL A 173 -2.68 2.75 18.29
CA VAL A 173 -2.43 1.62 17.38
C VAL A 173 -1.75 2.08 16.09
N ALA A 174 -0.74 1.33 15.67
CA ALA A 174 -0.05 1.55 14.40
C ALA A 174 -1.05 1.49 13.23
N THR A 175 -0.81 2.29 12.19
CA THR A 175 -1.65 2.35 10.97
C THR A 175 -1.90 0.98 10.34
N ASP A 176 -0.93 0.06 10.39
CA ASP A 176 -1.10 -1.31 9.90
C ASP A 176 -2.10 -2.14 10.72
N THR A 177 -2.18 -1.92 12.04
CA THR A 177 -3.19 -2.57 12.90
C THR A 177 -4.59 -2.03 12.60
N VAL A 178 -4.70 -0.74 12.31
CA VAL A 178 -5.95 -0.10 11.90
C VAL A 178 -6.42 -0.65 10.54
N ASP A 179 -5.51 -0.78 9.58
CA ASP A 179 -5.79 -1.41 8.28
C ASP A 179 -6.19 -2.89 8.42
N SER A 180 -5.60 -3.64 9.36
CA SER A 180 -5.99 -5.03 9.62
C SER A 180 -7.39 -5.16 10.23
N ILE A 181 -7.81 -4.19 11.06
CA ILE A 181 -9.16 -4.12 11.62
C ILE A 181 -10.16 -3.74 10.53
N PHE A 182 -9.82 -2.78 9.67
CA PHE A 182 -10.64 -2.43 8.50
C PHE A 182 -10.78 -3.61 7.53
N ASN A 183 -9.69 -4.34 7.23
CA ASN A 183 -9.75 -5.54 6.39
C ASN A 183 -10.64 -6.65 7.00
N ARG A 184 -10.64 -6.80 8.32
CA ARG A 184 -11.53 -7.76 9.01
C ARG A 184 -13.00 -7.30 9.00
N MET A 185 -13.24 -5.98 9.10
CA MET A 185 -14.58 -5.39 8.96
C MET A 185 -15.11 -5.57 7.52
N ASP A 186 -14.26 -5.33 6.54
CA ASP A 186 -14.56 -5.56 5.12
C ASP A 186 -14.81 -7.04 4.80
N THR A 187 -14.25 -7.97 5.57
CA THR A 187 -14.51 -9.41 5.40
C THR A 187 -15.99 -9.76 5.63
N GLN A 188 -16.72 -9.05 6.52
CA GLN A 188 -18.16 -9.26 6.68
C GLN A 188 -18.96 -8.74 5.48
N SER A 189 -18.49 -7.64 4.88
CA SER A 189 -19.05 -7.07 3.65
C SER A 189 -18.64 -7.83 2.38
N TYR A 190 -17.63 -8.70 2.47
CA TYR A 190 -17.05 -9.42 1.34
C TYR A 190 -18.06 -10.29 0.59
N ILE A 191 -19.01 -10.91 1.30
CA ILE A 191 -20.06 -11.74 0.66
C ILE A 191 -20.90 -10.89 -0.30
N TYR A 192 -21.17 -9.64 0.06
CA TYR A 192 -21.93 -8.71 -0.80
C TYR A 192 -21.08 -8.25 -2.00
N MET A 193 -19.80 -7.97 -1.79
CA MET A 193 -18.89 -7.59 -2.87
C MET A 193 -18.65 -8.74 -3.87
N ASP A 194 -18.45 -9.97 -3.39
CA ASP A 194 -18.29 -11.15 -4.25
C ASP A 194 -19.58 -11.47 -5.02
N ASN A 195 -20.75 -11.38 -4.38
CA ASN A 195 -22.02 -11.56 -5.09
C ASN A 195 -22.29 -10.43 -6.09
N MET A 196 -21.85 -9.21 -5.81
CA MET A 196 -21.86 -8.11 -6.77
C MET A 196 -20.89 -8.37 -7.93
N ALA A 197 -19.69 -8.87 -7.67
CA ALA A 197 -18.71 -9.27 -8.70
C ALA A 197 -19.29 -10.32 -9.65
N LYS A 198 -19.91 -11.36 -9.09
CA LYS A 198 -20.60 -12.41 -9.86
C LYS A 198 -21.75 -11.86 -10.70
N SER A 199 -22.54 -10.95 -10.13
CA SER A 199 -23.63 -10.29 -10.84
C SER A 199 -23.11 -9.39 -11.97
N MET A 200 -22.05 -8.62 -11.72
CA MET A 200 -21.42 -7.76 -12.70
C MET A 200 -20.77 -8.56 -13.83
N ARG A 201 -20.15 -9.71 -13.53
CA ARG A 201 -19.67 -10.65 -14.55
C ARG A 201 -20.80 -11.15 -15.43
N ARG A 202 -21.94 -11.50 -14.83
CA ARG A 202 -23.14 -11.90 -15.57
C ARG A 202 -23.65 -10.74 -16.44
N ALA A 203 -23.64 -9.52 -15.94
CA ALA A 203 -24.02 -8.33 -16.70
C ALA A 203 -23.11 -8.11 -17.90
N GLY A 204 -21.79 -8.27 -17.75
CA GLY A 204 -20.85 -8.18 -18.87
C GLY A 204 -21.05 -9.26 -19.93
N VAL A 205 -21.37 -10.51 -19.53
CA VAL A 205 -21.71 -11.59 -20.47
C VAL A 205 -23.00 -11.29 -21.24
N VAL A 206 -24.03 -10.77 -20.56
CA VAL A 206 -25.28 -10.35 -21.19
C VAL A 206 -25.01 -9.21 -22.17
N TRP A 207 -24.30 -8.17 -21.72
CA TRP A 207 -23.94 -7.02 -22.54
C TRP A 207 -23.18 -7.44 -23.78
N LEU A 208 -22.14 -8.26 -23.64
CA LEU A 208 -21.37 -8.79 -24.76
C LEU A 208 -22.27 -9.53 -25.76
N SER A 209 -23.21 -10.36 -25.27
CA SER A 209 -24.13 -11.10 -26.16
C SER A 209 -25.08 -10.18 -26.95
N MET A 210 -25.51 -9.06 -26.35
CA MET A 210 -26.35 -8.06 -27.02
C MET A 210 -25.52 -7.17 -27.96
N ALA A 211 -24.35 -6.75 -27.50
CA ALA A 211 -23.37 -5.96 -28.23
C ALA A 211 -23.02 -6.60 -29.57
N ARG A 212 -22.83 -7.92 -29.61
CA ARG A 212 -22.57 -8.69 -30.84
C ARG A 212 -23.68 -8.58 -31.89
N GLU A 213 -24.93 -8.38 -31.48
CA GLU A 213 -26.08 -8.25 -32.39
C GLU A 213 -26.42 -6.80 -32.72
N VAL A 214 -26.18 -5.87 -31.78
CA VAL A 214 -26.56 -4.46 -31.90
C VAL A 214 -25.44 -3.63 -32.54
N TYR A 215 -24.19 -3.86 -32.16
CA TYR A 215 -23.03 -3.17 -32.72
C TYR A 215 -22.60 -3.87 -34.03
N GLY A 216 -23.44 -3.72 -35.05
CA GLY A 216 -23.07 -3.97 -36.44
C GLY A 216 -22.41 -2.72 -37.05
N SER A 217 -21.18 -2.91 -37.53
CA SER A 217 -20.29 -2.06 -38.36
C SER A 217 -20.57 -0.55 -38.50
N ASP A 218 -19.51 0.23 -38.22
CA ASP A 218 -19.29 1.68 -38.51
C ASP A 218 -19.69 2.73 -37.46
N THR A 219 -20.12 2.36 -36.26
CA THR A 219 -20.26 3.37 -35.19
C THR A 219 -18.92 3.55 -34.46
N PRO A 220 -18.29 4.75 -34.47
CA PRO A 220 -17.10 5.01 -33.67
C PRO A 220 -17.47 4.90 -32.19
N MET A 221 -16.80 4.00 -31.46
CA MET A 221 -17.04 3.80 -30.02
C MET A 221 -15.88 4.37 -29.22
N ARG A 222 -16.21 5.11 -28.17
CA ARG A 222 -15.21 5.59 -27.21
C ARG A 222 -14.73 4.40 -26.38
N ILE A 223 -13.48 3.99 -26.60
CA ILE A 223 -12.79 3.02 -25.77
C ILE A 223 -12.03 3.76 -24.69
N VAL A 224 -12.04 3.22 -23.48
CA VAL A 224 -11.17 3.71 -22.40
C VAL A 224 -9.98 2.76 -22.36
N ASN A 225 -8.80 3.28 -22.67
CA ASN A 225 -7.58 2.50 -22.62
C ASN A 225 -7.24 2.10 -21.17
N GLU A 226 -6.33 1.15 -21.00
CA GLU A 226 -5.87 0.68 -19.69
C GLU A 226 -5.32 1.81 -18.79
N ASP A 227 -4.89 2.91 -19.42
CA ASP A 227 -4.36 4.15 -18.85
C ASP A 227 -5.45 5.19 -18.47
N GLY A 228 -6.74 4.86 -18.68
CA GLY A 228 -7.87 5.77 -18.40
C GLY A 228 -8.04 6.92 -19.39
N SER A 229 -7.26 6.96 -20.47
CA SER A 229 -7.46 7.88 -21.58
C SER A 229 -8.61 7.42 -22.47
N ASP A 230 -9.45 8.38 -22.86
CA ASP A 230 -10.53 8.19 -23.83
C ASP A 230 -9.93 8.20 -25.24
N ASP A 231 -10.15 7.15 -26.01
CA ASP A 231 -9.81 7.06 -27.43
C ASP A 231 -11.06 6.69 -28.25
N VAL A 232 -11.15 7.18 -29.48
CA VAL A 232 -12.28 6.91 -30.37
C VAL A 232 -11.80 5.92 -31.42
N ALA A 233 -12.08 4.64 -31.19
CA ALA A 233 -11.72 3.58 -32.11
C ALA A 233 -12.90 3.25 -33.03
N LEU A 234 -12.65 3.20 -34.34
CA LEU A 234 -13.53 2.53 -35.28
C LEU A 234 -13.37 1.01 -35.07
N MET A 235 -14.48 0.31 -34.80
CA MET A 235 -14.48 -1.16 -34.68
C MET A 235 -14.08 -1.86 -36.01
N THR A 236 -14.13 -1.14 -37.14
CA THR A 236 -13.67 -1.59 -38.45
C THR A 236 -12.28 -1.04 -38.75
N GLY A 237 -11.31 -1.35 -37.88
CA GLY A 237 -9.89 -1.15 -38.18
C GLY A 237 -9.40 -2.27 -39.10
N GLU A 238 -9.48 -2.08 -40.40
CA GLU A 238 -8.80 -2.94 -41.38
C GLU A 238 -7.31 -2.61 -41.35
N VAL A 239 -6.49 -3.51 -40.82
CA VAL A 239 -5.02 -3.39 -40.91
C VAL A 239 -4.54 -4.43 -41.91
N VAL A 240 -3.89 -3.96 -42.97
CA VAL A 240 -3.22 -4.82 -43.94
C VAL A 240 -1.93 -5.34 -43.30
N ASP A 241 -1.87 -6.65 -43.06
CA ASP A 241 -0.64 -7.29 -42.61
C ASP A 241 0.43 -7.18 -43.71
N ARG A 242 1.54 -6.50 -43.39
CA ARG A 242 2.64 -6.21 -44.34
C ARG A 242 3.35 -7.47 -44.84
N GLN A 243 3.20 -8.61 -44.18
CA GLN A 243 3.85 -9.86 -44.59
C GLN A 243 2.96 -10.77 -45.43
N THR A 244 1.65 -10.79 -45.17
CA THR A 244 0.72 -11.73 -45.81
C THR A 244 -0.22 -11.07 -46.83
N GLY A 245 -0.30 -9.73 -46.85
CA GLY A 245 -1.16 -8.97 -47.77
C GLY A 245 -2.66 -9.23 -47.57
N GLN A 246 -3.04 -9.91 -46.48
CA GLN A 246 -4.42 -10.16 -46.13
C GLN A 246 -4.95 -9.03 -45.26
N VAL A 247 -6.16 -8.58 -45.58
CA VAL A 247 -6.91 -7.61 -44.78
C VAL A 247 -7.43 -8.35 -43.55
N ILE A 248 -6.83 -8.09 -42.39
CA ILE A 248 -7.28 -8.67 -41.13
C ILE A 248 -8.14 -7.60 -40.44
N ALA A 249 -9.43 -7.89 -40.25
CA ALA A 249 -10.31 -7.06 -39.44
C ALA A 249 -9.91 -7.21 -37.97
N LEU A 250 -9.29 -6.18 -37.39
CA LEU A 250 -8.69 -6.28 -36.05
C LEU A 250 -9.74 -6.23 -34.91
N ASN A 251 -10.98 -5.80 -35.19
CA ASN A 251 -11.96 -5.42 -34.17
C ASN A 251 -13.41 -5.88 -34.44
N ASP A 252 -13.60 -7.01 -35.14
CA ASP A 252 -14.95 -7.57 -35.34
C ASP A 252 -15.44 -8.36 -34.12
N LEU A 253 -16.23 -7.70 -33.26
CA LEU A 253 -16.88 -8.33 -32.10
C LEU A 253 -17.83 -9.48 -32.50
N SER A 254 -18.28 -9.55 -33.76
CA SER A 254 -19.21 -10.58 -34.21
C SER A 254 -18.58 -11.98 -34.28
N GLN A 255 -17.27 -12.08 -34.56
CA GLN A 255 -16.54 -13.33 -34.73
C GLN A 255 -15.76 -13.79 -33.48
N GLY A 256 -15.41 -12.86 -32.58
CA GLY A 256 -14.66 -13.16 -31.36
C GLY A 256 -15.47 -13.85 -30.25
N ASN A 257 -14.88 -14.85 -29.60
CA ASN A 257 -15.34 -15.32 -28.29
C ASN A 257 -14.58 -14.56 -27.21
N TYR A 258 -15.23 -13.60 -26.57
CA TYR A 258 -14.62 -12.81 -25.49
C TYR A 258 -14.96 -13.40 -24.13
N GLU A 259 -13.96 -13.51 -23.27
CA GLU A 259 -14.14 -13.84 -21.87
C GLU A 259 -14.30 -12.56 -21.05
N VAL A 260 -15.26 -12.54 -20.12
CA VAL A 260 -15.51 -11.40 -19.24
C VAL A 260 -14.90 -11.72 -17.87
N THR A 261 -13.78 -11.08 -17.57
CA THR A 261 -13.20 -11.07 -16.23
C THR A 261 -13.70 -9.85 -15.47
N VAL A 262 -14.09 -10.05 -14.21
CA VAL A 262 -14.48 -8.96 -13.31
C VAL A 262 -13.62 -9.08 -12.09
N ASP A 263 -12.94 -7.98 -11.77
CA ASP A 263 -12.20 -7.80 -10.54
C ASP A 263 -12.96 -6.78 -9.67
N VAL A 264 -13.17 -7.14 -8.42
CA VAL A 264 -13.84 -6.30 -7.42
C VAL A 264 -12.91 -6.21 -6.23
N GLY A 265 -12.13 -5.13 -6.19
CA GLY A 265 -11.23 -4.78 -5.08
C GLY A 265 -11.86 -3.74 -4.15
N GLN A 266 -11.07 -3.28 -3.17
CA GLN A 266 -11.40 -2.08 -2.39
C GLN A 266 -11.73 -0.95 -3.37
N SER A 267 -12.83 -0.23 -3.11
CA SER A 267 -13.18 0.97 -3.88
C SER A 267 -12.09 2.02 -3.65
N PHE A 268 -11.02 1.97 -4.44
CA PHE A 268 -10.24 3.16 -4.69
C PHE A 268 -11.15 4.09 -5.51
N ALA A 269 -11.25 5.35 -5.10
CA ALA A 269 -12.05 6.34 -5.81
C ALA A 269 -11.60 6.44 -7.28
N THR A 270 -10.31 6.18 -7.54
CA THR A 270 -9.72 6.06 -8.87
C THR A 270 -8.66 4.94 -8.92
N ARG A 271 -8.40 4.36 -10.11
CA ARG A 271 -7.26 3.44 -10.27
C ARG A 271 -5.91 4.11 -9.99
N ARG A 272 -5.84 5.43 -10.18
CA ARG A 272 -4.66 6.26 -9.88
C ARG A 272 -4.31 6.20 -8.39
N ASP A 273 -5.31 6.30 -7.51
CA ASP A 273 -5.09 6.17 -6.07
C ASP A 273 -4.55 4.78 -5.68
N ALA A 274 -5.06 3.72 -6.32
CA ALA A 274 -4.58 2.36 -6.11
C ALA A 274 -3.11 2.21 -6.52
N THR A 275 -2.75 2.76 -7.69
CA THR A 275 -1.37 2.75 -8.18
C THR A 275 -0.45 3.57 -7.28
N VAL A 276 -0.87 4.75 -6.83
CA VAL A 276 -0.10 5.59 -5.89
C VAL A 276 0.15 4.85 -4.58
N LYS A 277 -0.86 4.19 -3.99
CA LYS A 277 -0.69 3.39 -2.77
C LYS A 277 0.29 2.24 -2.97
N SER A 278 0.16 1.48 -4.06
CA SER A 278 1.07 0.37 -4.38
C SER A 278 2.50 0.86 -4.60
N LEU A 279 2.67 1.98 -5.31
CA LEU A 279 3.98 2.57 -5.58
C LEU A 279 4.61 3.14 -4.31
N LEU A 280 3.84 3.74 -3.40
CA LEU A 280 4.32 4.18 -2.08
C LEU A 280 4.81 3.00 -1.23
N SER A 281 4.10 1.87 -1.23
CA SER A 281 4.56 0.64 -0.58
C SER A 281 5.84 0.10 -1.21
N MET A 282 5.97 0.17 -2.53
CA MET A 282 7.19 -0.23 -3.24
C MET A 282 8.36 0.72 -2.94
N LEU A 283 8.10 2.03 -2.85
CA LEU A 283 9.10 3.05 -2.53
C LEU A 283 9.73 2.81 -1.15
N ALA A 284 8.93 2.42 -0.16
CA ALA A 284 9.41 2.12 1.19
C ALA A 284 10.39 0.93 1.24
N LEU A 285 10.31 0.00 0.27
CA LEU A 285 11.18 -1.16 0.16
C LEU A 285 12.47 -0.89 -0.62
N ILE A 286 12.52 0.20 -1.40
CA ILE A 286 13.67 0.55 -2.24
C ILE A 286 14.56 1.53 -1.47
N PRO A 287 15.88 1.27 -1.36
CA PRO A 287 16.80 2.21 -0.72
C PRO A 287 16.86 3.57 -1.47
N PRO A 288 16.92 4.69 -0.72
CA PRO A 288 17.07 6.02 -1.30
C PRO A 288 18.41 6.14 -2.06
N GLY A 289 18.38 6.78 -3.23
CA GLY A 289 19.56 6.98 -4.09
C GLY A 289 19.79 5.92 -5.16
N THR A 290 18.93 4.90 -5.27
CA THR A 290 18.96 3.97 -6.41
C THR A 290 18.21 4.56 -7.61
N PRO A 291 18.61 4.27 -8.86
CA PRO A 291 17.85 4.69 -10.06
C PRO A 291 16.39 4.22 -10.05
N LYS A 292 16.10 3.09 -9.38
CA LYS A 292 14.75 2.56 -9.20
C LYS A 292 13.91 3.38 -8.22
N HIS A 293 14.53 4.00 -7.21
CA HIS A 293 13.84 4.88 -6.27
C HIS A 293 13.34 6.14 -6.99
N ASP A 294 14.20 6.75 -7.82
CA ASP A 294 13.83 7.93 -8.62
C ASP A 294 12.71 7.59 -9.62
N LEU A 295 12.78 6.39 -10.21
CA LEU A 295 11.76 5.87 -11.10
C LEU A 295 10.38 5.65 -10.42
N VAL A 296 10.38 5.05 -9.23
CA VAL A 296 9.10 4.81 -8.51
C VAL A 296 8.54 6.13 -8.00
N SER A 297 9.36 7.05 -7.50
CA SER A 297 8.96 8.41 -7.12
C SER A 297 8.34 9.19 -8.28
N SER A 298 8.96 9.12 -9.44
CA SER A 298 8.45 9.78 -10.64
C SER A 298 7.12 9.18 -11.12
N MET A 299 6.96 7.86 -11.10
CA MET A 299 5.66 7.24 -11.40
C MET A 299 4.57 7.62 -10.38
N ILE A 300 4.92 7.85 -9.11
CA ILE A 300 3.96 8.34 -8.11
C ILE A 300 3.50 9.75 -8.48
N LEU A 301 4.44 10.65 -8.81
CA LEU A 301 4.12 12.03 -9.17
C LEU A 301 3.24 12.13 -10.41
N ASP A 302 3.47 11.28 -11.42
CA ASP A 302 2.63 11.25 -12.62
C ASP A 302 1.19 10.82 -12.33
N ASN A 303 1.01 9.89 -11.39
CA ASN A 303 -0.29 9.35 -11.00
C ASN A 303 -1.02 10.15 -9.92
N MET A 304 -0.36 11.10 -9.23
CA MET A 304 -0.99 11.95 -8.21
C MET A 304 -1.75 13.11 -8.86
N ASP A 305 -3.02 13.32 -8.49
CA ASP A 305 -3.81 14.47 -8.94
C ASP A 305 -3.82 15.57 -7.86
N GLY A 306 -3.44 16.79 -8.22
CA GLY A 306 -3.39 17.93 -7.31
C GLY A 306 -3.28 19.26 -8.06
N GLU A 307 -3.92 20.31 -7.53
CA GLU A 307 -3.81 21.67 -8.08
C GLU A 307 -2.35 22.15 -8.00
N GLY A 308 -1.76 22.54 -9.13
CA GLY A 308 -0.37 22.99 -9.21
C GLY A 308 0.68 21.87 -9.39
N MET A 309 0.27 20.63 -9.62
CA MET A 309 1.20 19.53 -9.94
C MET A 309 1.52 19.41 -11.44
N ASP A 310 0.85 20.17 -12.32
CA ASP A 310 1.00 20.06 -13.77
C ASP A 310 2.44 20.38 -14.23
N ASP A 311 3.03 21.47 -13.75
CA ASP A 311 4.43 21.84 -14.05
C ASP A 311 5.43 20.78 -13.58
N LEU A 312 5.15 20.14 -12.44
CA LEU A 312 5.99 19.08 -11.88
C LEU A 312 5.88 17.79 -12.69
N LYS A 313 4.69 17.45 -13.17
CA LYS A 313 4.46 16.30 -14.08
C LYS A 313 5.15 16.50 -15.41
N GLU A 314 5.09 17.70 -16.00
CA GLU A 314 5.79 18.02 -17.24
C GLU A 314 7.32 17.91 -17.08
N TYR A 315 7.88 18.46 -15.99
CA TYR A 315 9.29 18.32 -15.68
C TYR A 315 9.72 16.86 -15.52
N ASN A 316 8.96 16.10 -14.73
CA ASN A 316 9.21 14.69 -14.45
C ASN A 316 9.13 13.83 -15.72
N ARG A 317 8.11 14.04 -16.55
CA ARG A 317 7.93 13.34 -17.81
C ARG A 317 9.06 13.63 -18.79
N ASN A 318 9.54 14.88 -18.86
CA ASN A 318 10.72 15.24 -19.65
C ASN A 318 11.98 14.52 -19.15
N GLN A 319 12.18 14.42 -17.83
CA GLN A 319 13.31 13.68 -17.24
C GLN A 319 13.22 12.16 -17.53
N LEU A 320 12.02 11.58 -17.47
CA LEU A 320 11.78 10.17 -17.81
C LEU A 320 11.94 9.85 -19.30
N LEU A 321 11.63 10.83 -20.16
CA LEU A 321 11.84 10.78 -21.60
C LEU A 321 13.33 10.88 -21.96
N LEU A 322 14.07 11.77 -21.29
CA LEU A 322 15.52 11.92 -21.43
C LEU A 322 16.31 10.72 -20.90
N SER A 323 15.83 10.09 -19.82
CA SER A 323 16.43 8.86 -19.28
C SER A 323 16.02 7.59 -20.04
N GLY A 324 15.12 7.70 -21.02
CA GLY A 324 14.72 6.61 -21.92
C GLY A 324 13.83 5.55 -21.28
N VAL A 325 13.25 5.80 -20.11
CA VAL A 325 12.39 4.83 -19.42
C VAL A 325 10.96 4.85 -19.97
N ILE A 326 10.49 6.00 -20.45
CA ILE A 326 9.20 6.15 -21.13
C ILE A 326 9.44 6.29 -22.64
N LYS A 327 8.64 5.58 -23.45
CA LYS A 327 8.66 5.72 -24.91
C LYS A 327 7.83 6.95 -25.34
N PRO A 328 8.32 7.79 -26.26
CA PRO A 328 7.58 8.96 -26.74
C PRO A 328 6.29 8.52 -27.46
N ARG A 329 5.15 9.12 -27.09
CA ARG A 329 3.83 8.78 -27.65
C ARG A 329 3.41 9.72 -28.78
N THR A 330 3.89 10.97 -28.77
CA THR A 330 3.54 11.99 -29.77
C THR A 330 4.71 12.27 -30.73
N PRO A 331 4.44 12.71 -31.97
CA PRO A 331 5.48 13.09 -32.93
C PRO A 331 6.36 14.26 -32.47
N GLU A 332 5.86 15.13 -31.58
CA GLU A 332 6.64 16.22 -30.98
C GLU A 332 7.61 15.73 -29.89
N GLU A 333 7.19 14.77 -29.07
CA GLU A 333 8.05 14.11 -28.08
C GLU A 333 9.17 13.29 -28.74
N GLN A 334 8.91 12.71 -29.92
CA GLN A 334 9.94 12.01 -30.70
C GLN A 334 11.07 12.95 -31.15
N GLN A 335 10.72 14.17 -31.58
CA GLN A 335 11.69 15.19 -31.97
C GLN A 335 12.49 15.71 -30.77
N MET A 336 11.88 15.82 -29.58
CA MET A 336 12.62 16.14 -28.35
C MET A 336 13.58 15.03 -27.93
N VAL A 337 13.21 13.75 -28.03
CA VAL A 337 14.14 12.63 -27.78
C VAL A 337 15.28 12.61 -28.79
N GLU A 338 15.00 12.91 -30.06
CA GLU A 338 16.04 12.99 -31.11
C GLU A 338 16.97 14.20 -30.93
N GLN A 339 16.45 15.38 -30.58
CA GLN A 339 17.26 16.54 -30.23
C GLN A 339 18.08 16.32 -28.96
N ALA A 340 17.49 15.70 -27.94
CA ALA A 340 18.19 15.37 -26.70
C ALA A 340 19.27 14.31 -26.90
N LYS A 341 19.03 13.28 -27.73
CA LYS A 341 20.06 12.31 -28.13
C LYS A 341 21.18 12.98 -28.93
N GLN A 342 20.87 13.96 -29.78
CA GLN A 342 21.87 14.75 -30.50
C GLN A 342 22.67 15.68 -29.58
N GLN A 343 22.04 16.25 -28.55
CA GLN A 343 22.73 17.09 -27.55
C GLN A 343 23.55 16.28 -26.53
N GLN A 344 23.09 15.08 -26.13
CA GLN A 344 23.86 14.14 -25.30
C GLN A 344 25.04 13.52 -26.06
N ALA A 345 24.99 13.44 -27.40
CA ALA A 345 26.17 13.10 -28.20
C ALA A 345 27.21 14.23 -28.26
N SER A 346 26.84 15.45 -27.85
CA SER A 346 27.66 16.67 -27.97
C SER A 346 28.23 17.18 -26.64
N GLN A 347 27.80 16.62 -25.50
CA GLN A 347 28.40 16.91 -24.19
C GLN A 347 29.02 15.64 -23.59
N PRO A 348 30.30 15.67 -23.18
CA PRO A 348 30.90 14.55 -22.45
C PRO A 348 30.16 14.35 -21.12
N ASP A 349 29.72 13.11 -20.85
CA ASP A 349 29.05 12.71 -19.60
C ASP A 349 29.85 13.20 -18.37
N PRO A 350 29.27 14.06 -17.51
CA PRO A 350 29.95 14.55 -16.29
C PRO A 350 30.39 13.42 -15.35
N ALA A 351 29.66 12.31 -15.34
CA ALA A 351 30.03 11.10 -14.59
C ALA A 351 31.27 10.41 -15.17
N MET A 352 31.43 10.43 -16.50
CA MET A 352 32.60 9.87 -17.16
C MET A 352 33.81 10.80 -17.02
N VAL A 353 33.61 12.12 -16.96
CA VAL A 353 34.68 13.10 -16.66
C VAL A 353 35.15 12.98 -15.20
N ALA A 354 34.26 12.74 -14.25
CA ALA A 354 34.63 12.47 -12.86
C ALA A 354 35.40 11.13 -12.72
N ALA A 355 34.94 10.08 -13.40
CA ALA A 355 35.63 8.79 -13.45
C ALA A 355 36.99 8.90 -14.17
N GLN A 356 37.09 9.69 -15.24
CA GLN A 356 38.34 9.99 -15.93
C GLN A 356 39.27 10.85 -15.06
N GLY A 357 38.74 11.73 -14.24
CA GLY A 357 39.50 12.48 -13.22
C GLY A 357 40.12 11.56 -12.16
N GLN A 358 39.38 10.55 -11.70
CA GLN A 358 39.91 9.51 -10.80
C GLN A 358 40.93 8.60 -11.48
N LEU A 359 40.70 8.24 -12.75
CA LEU A 359 41.65 7.47 -13.56
C LEU A 359 42.93 8.27 -13.85
N LEU A 360 42.82 9.57 -14.17
CA LEU A 360 43.96 10.47 -14.34
C LEU A 360 44.69 10.70 -13.02
N ALA A 361 43.99 10.78 -11.89
CA ALA A 361 44.63 10.83 -10.58
C ALA A 361 45.42 9.54 -10.30
N GLY A 362 44.86 8.37 -10.62
CA GLY A 362 45.57 7.09 -10.53
C GLY A 362 46.74 6.96 -11.51
N GLN A 363 46.61 7.48 -12.74
CA GLN A 363 47.70 7.53 -13.72
C GLN A 363 48.80 8.51 -13.31
N ALA A 364 48.44 9.65 -12.72
CA ALA A 364 49.41 10.61 -12.18
C ALA A 364 50.21 10.00 -11.01
N GLU A 365 49.58 9.16 -10.19
CA GLU A 365 50.24 8.41 -9.13
C GLU A 365 51.19 7.34 -9.71
N LEU A 366 50.77 6.62 -10.75
CA LEU A 366 51.64 5.69 -11.49
C LEU A 366 52.82 6.41 -12.17
N GLN A 367 52.59 7.60 -12.72
CA GLN A 367 53.63 8.39 -13.38
C GLN A 367 54.60 9.00 -12.35
N LYS A 368 54.12 9.39 -11.16
CA LYS A 368 54.99 9.71 -10.02
C LYS A 368 55.84 8.51 -9.61
N ALA A 369 55.25 7.33 -9.48
CA ALA A 369 55.98 6.10 -9.14
C ALA A 369 57.04 5.74 -10.21
N GLN A 370 56.74 5.94 -11.50
CA GLN A 370 57.70 5.75 -12.58
C GLN A 370 58.83 6.79 -12.54
N ASN A 371 58.52 8.06 -12.28
CA ASN A 371 59.52 9.11 -12.13
C ASN A 371 60.43 8.86 -10.91
N GLU A 372 59.88 8.35 -9.81
CA GLU A 372 60.66 7.92 -8.65
C GLU A 372 61.55 6.72 -8.98
N GLN A 373 61.05 5.72 -9.72
CA GLN A 373 61.87 4.60 -10.19
C GLN A 373 63.01 5.07 -11.11
N ALA A 374 62.74 5.98 -12.04
CA ALA A 374 63.76 6.56 -12.91
C ALA A 374 64.80 7.35 -12.10
N ALA A 375 64.37 8.13 -11.11
CA ALA A 375 65.28 8.85 -10.20
C ALA A 375 66.14 7.89 -9.36
N ILE A 376 65.57 6.76 -8.90
CA ILE A 376 66.31 5.71 -8.19
C ILE A 376 67.34 5.05 -9.12
N GLN A 377 67.00 4.77 -10.38
CA GLN A 377 67.94 4.22 -11.36
C GLN A 377 69.07 5.20 -11.69
N VAL A 378 68.78 6.49 -11.85
CA VAL A 378 69.82 7.52 -12.06
C VAL A 378 70.73 7.60 -10.84
N LYS A 379 70.18 7.58 -9.62
CA LYS A 379 71.00 7.53 -8.38
C LYS A 379 71.82 6.25 -8.28
N ALA A 380 71.26 5.10 -8.66
CA ALA A 380 71.99 3.83 -8.66
C ALA A 380 73.12 3.80 -9.70
N PHE A 381 72.88 4.36 -10.89
CA PHE A 381 73.90 4.50 -11.93
C PHE A 381 75.00 5.47 -11.49
N GLN A 382 74.62 6.61 -10.89
CA GLN A 382 75.58 7.58 -10.34
C GLN A 382 76.44 6.95 -9.24
N ALA A 383 75.83 6.21 -8.31
CA ALA A 383 76.54 5.45 -7.29
C ALA A 383 77.46 4.37 -7.89
N GLN A 384 77.07 3.74 -9.00
CA GLN A 384 77.92 2.77 -9.71
C GLN A 384 79.13 3.45 -10.39
N THR A 385 78.94 4.61 -11.02
CA THR A 385 80.06 5.40 -11.57
C THR A 385 80.98 5.90 -10.46
N ASP A 386 80.43 6.36 -9.34
CA ASP A 386 81.23 6.79 -8.19
C ASP A 386 82.01 5.62 -7.58
N ALA A 387 81.41 4.42 -7.52
CA ALA A 387 82.11 3.20 -7.09
C ALA A 387 83.23 2.81 -8.06
N GLN A 388 83.04 2.97 -9.38
CA GLN A 388 84.10 2.73 -10.37
C GLN A 388 85.23 3.76 -10.29
N VAL A 389 84.90 5.04 -10.06
CA VAL A 389 85.90 6.09 -9.85
C VAL A 389 86.67 5.85 -8.55
N ALA A 390 85.97 5.48 -7.47
CA ALA A 390 86.60 5.10 -6.21
C ALA A 390 87.51 3.87 -6.40
N ALA A 391 87.07 2.84 -7.12
CA ALA A 391 87.88 1.66 -7.43
C ALA A 391 89.11 2.02 -8.28
N ALA A 392 88.96 2.87 -9.29
CA ALA A 392 90.08 3.35 -10.10
C ALA A 392 91.07 4.19 -9.28
N ASN A 393 90.58 5.02 -8.36
CA ASN A 393 91.41 5.76 -7.42
C ASN A 393 92.14 4.83 -6.43
N VAL A 394 91.48 3.78 -5.95
CA VAL A 394 92.12 2.75 -5.10
C VAL A 394 93.23 2.05 -5.88
N VAL A 395 93.00 1.66 -7.14
CA VAL A 395 94.03 1.04 -7.99
C VAL A 395 95.19 2.00 -8.25
N LYS A 396 94.91 3.29 -8.49
CA LYS A 396 95.94 4.33 -8.65
C LYS A 396 96.77 4.50 -7.37
N ILE A 397 96.13 4.56 -6.21
CA ILE A 397 96.81 4.61 -4.90
C ILE A 397 97.65 3.35 -4.67
N LEU A 398 97.11 2.17 -5.04
CA LEU A 398 97.82 0.89 -4.96
C LEU A 398 99.06 0.84 -5.86
N ALA A 399 98.98 1.44 -7.04
CA ALA A 399 100.07 1.51 -8.00
C ALA A 399 101.15 2.54 -7.59
N SER A 400 100.77 3.60 -6.88
CA SER A 400 101.70 4.61 -6.36
C SER A 400 102.30 4.29 -4.98
N ALA A 401 101.84 3.23 -4.30
CA ALA A 401 102.34 2.84 -2.99
C ALA A 401 103.51 1.83 -3.13
N ASP A 402 104.67 2.23 -2.62
CA ASP A 402 105.92 1.50 -2.75
C ASP A 402 105.94 0.19 -1.94
N SER A 403 106.74 -0.78 -2.41
CA SER A 403 106.65 -2.24 -2.15
C SER A 403 106.35 -2.69 -0.71
N GLN A 404 106.81 -1.97 0.31
CA GLN A 404 106.68 -2.38 1.72
C GLN A 404 105.31 -2.04 2.34
N GLN A 405 104.55 -1.06 1.81
CA GLN A 405 103.18 -0.78 2.25
C GLN A 405 102.13 -1.72 1.63
N LYS A 406 102.52 -2.56 0.66
CA LYS A 406 101.61 -3.48 -0.06
C LYS A 406 101.08 -4.64 0.79
N SER A 407 101.68 -4.89 1.95
CA SER A 407 101.21 -5.82 2.98
C SER A 407 100.00 -5.21 3.71
N ASP A 408 100.22 -4.04 4.31
CA ASP A 408 99.28 -3.40 5.21
C ASP A 408 98.08 -2.83 4.44
N ILE A 409 98.30 -2.37 3.20
CA ILE A 409 97.21 -1.98 2.28
C ILE A 409 96.36 -3.19 1.89
N ARG A 410 96.92 -4.41 1.78
CA ARG A 410 96.13 -5.62 1.49
C ARG A 410 95.24 -6.02 2.65
N GLU A 411 95.73 -5.90 3.87
CA GLU A 411 94.93 -6.14 5.07
C GLU A 411 93.85 -5.07 5.25
N ALA A 412 94.18 -3.80 5.03
CA ALA A 412 93.21 -2.71 5.03
C ALA A 412 92.13 -2.88 3.93
N LEU A 413 92.51 -3.35 2.73
CA LEU A 413 91.56 -3.68 1.67
C LEU A 413 90.68 -4.87 2.00
N LYS A 414 91.20 -5.86 2.74
CA LYS A 414 90.41 -7.00 3.19
C LYS A 414 89.37 -6.57 4.24
N LEU A 415 89.76 -5.69 5.15
CA LEU A 415 88.88 -5.07 6.14
C LEU A 415 87.84 -4.14 5.48
N LEU A 416 88.24 -3.34 4.50
CA LEU A 416 87.34 -2.49 3.72
C LEU A 416 86.38 -3.33 2.86
N GLY A 417 86.85 -4.43 2.28
CA GLY A 417 86.02 -5.38 1.56
C GLY A 417 84.98 -6.06 2.46
N GLN A 418 85.35 -6.44 3.67
CA GLN A 418 84.41 -6.93 4.68
C GLN A 418 83.42 -5.85 5.12
N PHE A 419 83.85 -4.60 5.27
CA PHE A 419 82.97 -3.48 5.62
C PHE A 419 81.98 -3.14 4.48
N GLN A 420 82.43 -3.17 3.23
CA GLN A 420 81.54 -3.02 2.06
C GLN A 420 80.55 -4.17 1.93
N GLN A 421 80.97 -5.41 2.21
CA GLN A 421 80.03 -6.54 2.26
C GLN A 421 78.99 -6.36 3.37
N GLN A 422 79.38 -5.92 4.56
CA GLN A 422 78.43 -5.62 5.65
C GLN A 422 77.46 -4.50 5.30
N GLN A 423 77.89 -3.42 4.61
CA GLN A 423 76.95 -2.40 4.14
C GLN A 423 76.01 -2.91 3.05
N GLY A 424 76.51 -3.76 2.14
CA GLY A 424 75.67 -4.40 1.12
C GLY A 424 74.62 -5.34 1.71
N ASP A 425 74.99 -6.11 2.73
CA ASP A 425 74.08 -7.00 3.45
C ASP A 425 73.05 -6.22 4.27
N ASN A 426 73.43 -5.11 4.92
CA ASN A 426 72.49 -4.23 5.62
C ASN A 426 71.49 -3.57 4.67
N ALA A 427 71.93 -3.10 3.49
CA ALA A 427 71.03 -2.53 2.49
C ALA A 427 70.04 -3.56 1.92
N ARG A 428 70.48 -4.83 1.78
CA ARG A 428 69.59 -5.94 1.41
C ARG A 428 68.60 -6.28 2.52
N ALA A 429 69.03 -6.29 3.78
CA ALA A 429 68.16 -6.53 4.92
C ALA A 429 67.07 -5.45 5.05
N ASP A 430 67.41 -4.17 4.83
CA ASP A 430 66.44 -3.08 4.83
C ASP A 430 65.42 -3.19 3.67
N ALA A 431 65.88 -3.55 2.47
CA ALA A 431 64.98 -3.79 1.34
C ALA A 431 64.03 -4.98 1.61
N GLU A 432 64.52 -6.05 2.24
CA GLU A 432 63.69 -7.20 2.63
C GLU A 432 62.68 -6.84 3.73
N LEU A 433 63.06 -5.97 4.69
CA LEU A 433 62.18 -5.45 5.72
C LEU A 433 61.04 -4.58 5.14
N VAL A 434 61.33 -3.72 4.16
CA VAL A 434 60.32 -2.91 3.47
C VAL A 434 59.34 -3.79 2.69
N LEU A 435 59.85 -4.81 1.98
CA LEU A 435 58.99 -5.76 1.26
C LEU A 435 58.13 -6.58 2.23
N LYS A 436 58.68 -7.04 3.36
CA LYS A 436 57.90 -7.70 4.41
C LYS A 436 56.85 -6.79 5.02
N SER A 437 57.14 -5.50 5.23
CA SER A 437 56.15 -4.56 5.77
C SER A 437 54.99 -4.30 4.80
N GLN A 438 55.28 -4.18 3.49
CA GLN A 438 54.25 -4.06 2.45
C GLN A 438 53.38 -5.33 2.36
N ALA A 439 54.01 -6.51 2.40
CA ALA A 439 53.30 -7.78 2.41
C ALA A 439 52.42 -7.95 3.65
N GLN A 440 52.91 -7.55 4.84
CA GLN A 440 52.12 -7.56 6.08
C GLN A 440 50.96 -6.57 6.05
N GLY A 441 51.15 -5.37 5.50
CA GLY A 441 50.07 -4.39 5.34
C GLY A 441 48.97 -4.89 4.40
N HIS A 442 49.33 -5.62 3.34
CA HIS A 442 48.35 -6.23 2.45
C HIS A 442 47.60 -7.40 3.12
N ALA A 443 48.31 -8.25 3.86
CA ALA A 443 47.71 -9.34 4.62
C ALA A 443 46.74 -8.84 5.70
N GLN A 444 47.10 -7.80 6.46
CA GLN A 444 46.20 -7.19 7.45
C GLN A 444 44.92 -6.60 6.81
N ARG A 445 45.03 -5.97 5.63
CA ARG A 445 43.84 -5.48 4.91
C ARG A 445 42.92 -6.62 4.45
N MET A 446 43.50 -7.74 4.03
CA MET A 446 42.74 -8.95 3.67
C MET A 446 42.10 -9.63 4.89
N ASP A 447 42.78 -9.67 6.02
CA ASP A 447 42.19 -10.18 7.26
C ASP A 447 41.04 -9.29 7.75
N ILE A 448 41.22 -7.95 7.74
CA ILE A 448 40.17 -6.99 8.11
C ILE A 448 38.96 -7.10 7.17
N SER A 449 39.18 -7.24 5.85
CA SER A 449 38.08 -7.41 4.90
C SER A 449 37.35 -8.75 5.11
N SER A 450 38.06 -9.83 5.44
CA SER A 450 37.46 -11.12 5.76
C SER A 450 36.66 -11.10 7.07
N ILE A 451 37.11 -10.34 8.07
CA ILE A 451 36.40 -10.15 9.35
C ILE A 451 35.14 -9.30 9.13
N LEU A 452 35.20 -8.25 8.33
CA LEU A 452 34.03 -7.44 7.95
C LEU A 452 32.99 -8.27 7.18
N GLN A 453 33.41 -9.16 6.29
CA GLN A 453 32.48 -10.08 5.61
C GLN A 453 31.83 -11.07 6.58
N LYS A 454 32.58 -11.60 7.55
CA LYS A 454 32.05 -12.51 8.59
C LYS A 454 31.12 -11.80 9.58
N SER A 455 31.40 -10.54 9.96
CA SER A 455 30.51 -9.77 10.84
C SER A 455 29.18 -9.40 10.15
N THR A 456 29.20 -9.19 8.83
CA THR A 456 27.98 -8.97 8.04
C THR A 456 27.12 -10.25 7.95
N GLN A 457 27.70 -11.45 8.09
CA GLN A 457 26.98 -12.72 8.10
C GLN A 457 26.51 -13.17 9.50
N GLN A 458 26.90 -12.48 10.58
CA GLN A 458 26.57 -12.85 11.97
C GLN A 458 25.55 -11.94 12.67
N GLN A 459 24.78 -11.14 11.92
CA GLN A 459 23.53 -10.59 12.46
C GLN A 459 22.38 -11.59 12.24
N PRO A 460 21.77 -12.12 13.32
CA PRO A 460 20.78 -13.18 13.23
C PRO A 460 19.48 -12.69 12.61
N GLN A 461 18.89 -13.55 11.78
CA GLN A 461 17.49 -13.48 11.40
C GLN A 461 16.63 -13.40 12.67
N GLN A 462 15.99 -12.25 12.87
CA GLN A 462 14.67 -12.13 13.47
C GLN A 462 13.79 -11.33 12.51
#